data_AF-A0A6I9MHK8-F1
#
_entry.id   AF-A0A6I9MHK8-F1
#
_cell.length_a   1.000
_cell.length_b   1.000
_cell.length_c   1.000
_cell.angle_alpha   90.00
_cell.angle_beta   90.00
_cell.angle_gamma   90.00
#
_symmetry.space_group_name_H-M   'P 1'
#
loop_
_entity.id
_entity.type
_entity.pdbx_description
1 polymer ?
#
loop_
_entity_poly.entity_id
_entity_poly.type
_entity_poly.pdbx_seq_one_letter_code
_entity_poly.pdbx_strand_id
1 'polypeptide(L)'
;MKKEVCSVAFFKAVFAEFLATLIFVFFGLGSALKWPSALPSILQISIAFGLAIGTLAQALGPVSGGHINPAITLALLVGNQISLLRAIFYVAAQLVGAIAGAALLYWLAPLNARGNLAVNA
;
A
#
# COMPACT_ATOMS: atom_id res chain seq x y z
N MET A 1 15.06 -12.95 18.10
CA MET A 1 15.07 -11.65 17.39
C MET A 1 16.12 -11.59 16.28
N LYS A 2 17.45 -11.63 16.53
CA LYS A 2 18.47 -11.59 15.44
C LYS A 2 18.25 -12.63 14.32
N LYS A 3 17.84 -13.86 14.67
CA LYS A 3 17.56 -14.93 13.69
C LYS A 3 16.36 -14.64 12.77
N GLU A 4 15.39 -13.83 13.20
CA GLU A 4 14.21 -13.49 12.39
C GLU A 4 14.58 -12.47 11.31
N VAL A 5 15.14 -11.33 11.73
CA VAL A 5 15.47 -10.19 10.86
C VAL A 5 16.53 -10.50 9.81
N CYS A 6 17.44 -11.45 10.09
CA CYS A 6 18.46 -11.86 9.14
C CYS A 6 17.98 -12.97 8.17
N SER A 7 16.74 -13.43 8.29
CA SER A 7 16.23 -14.50 7.43
C SER A 7 15.80 -13.99 6.05
N VAL A 8 16.00 -14.80 5.02
CA VAL A 8 15.53 -14.49 3.65
C VAL A 8 14.01 -14.29 3.61
N ALA A 9 13.26 -15.06 4.40
CA ALA A 9 11.81 -14.93 4.51
C ALA A 9 11.41 -13.54 5.05
N PHE A 10 12.14 -13.00 6.03
CA PHE A 10 11.90 -11.66 6.54
C PHE A 10 12.12 -10.58 5.48
N PHE A 11 13.24 -10.63 4.75
CA PHE A 11 13.49 -9.68 3.66
C PHE A 11 12.43 -9.75 2.56
N LYS A 12 12.00 -10.95 2.18
CA LYS A 12 10.89 -11.14 1.23
C LYS A 12 9.60 -10.51 1.75
N ALA A 13 9.29 -10.68 3.03
CA ALA A 13 8.10 -10.14 3.64
C ALA A 13 8.11 -8.60 3.69
N VAL A 14 9.24 -8.00 4.08
CA VAL A 14 9.40 -6.53 4.08
C VAL A 14 9.30 -5.95 2.67
N PHE A 15 9.92 -6.60 1.68
CA PHE A 15 9.81 -6.20 0.28
C PHE A 15 8.37 -6.35 -0.25
N ALA A 16 7.67 -7.42 0.14
CA ALA A 16 6.27 -7.62 -0.24
C ALA A 16 5.36 -6.53 0.34
N GLU A 17 5.55 -6.10 1.59
CA GLU A 17 4.81 -4.96 2.17
C GLU A 17 5.08 -3.65 1.43
N PHE A 18 6.35 -3.37 1.11
CA PHE A 18 6.71 -2.21 0.28
C PHE A 18 6.00 -2.24 -1.08
N LEU A 19 6.12 -3.36 -1.80
CA LEU A 19 5.57 -3.51 -3.15
C LEU A 19 4.04 -3.46 -3.14
N ALA A 20 3.42 -4.11 -2.16
CA ALA A 20 1.97 -4.10 -2.00
C ALA A 20 1.46 -2.67 -1.76
N THR A 21 2.06 -1.91 -0.83
CA THR A 21 1.60 -0.54 -0.55
C THR A 21 1.88 0.40 -1.72
N LEU A 22 2.98 0.22 -2.46
CA LEU A 22 3.23 0.94 -3.71
C LEU A 22 2.10 0.74 -4.72
N ILE A 23 1.76 -0.52 -5.02
CA ILE A 23 0.72 -0.85 -5.99
C ILE A 23 -0.65 -0.35 -5.50
N PHE A 24 -0.95 -0.57 -4.22
CA PHE A 24 -2.20 -0.12 -3.60
C PHE A 24 -2.39 1.40 -3.75
N VAL A 25 -1.39 2.20 -3.40
CA VAL A 25 -1.47 3.66 -3.49
C VAL A 25 -1.52 4.13 -4.94
N PHE A 26 -0.76 3.51 -5.84
CA PHE A 26 -0.78 3.83 -7.26
C PHE A 26 -2.18 3.66 -7.86
N PHE A 27 -2.81 2.49 -7.67
CA PHE A 27 -4.15 2.21 -8.18
C PHE A 27 -5.24 3.00 -7.44
N GLY A 28 -5.14 3.11 -6.12
CA GLY A 28 -6.10 3.83 -5.30
C GLY A 28 -6.19 5.29 -5.72
N LEU A 29 -5.09 6.04 -5.61
CA LEU A 29 -5.06 7.45 -5.99
C LEU A 29 -5.35 7.66 -7.48
N GLY A 30 -4.83 6.78 -8.35
CA GLY A 30 -5.07 6.86 -9.80
C GLY A 30 -6.55 6.73 -10.17
N SER A 31 -7.29 5.87 -9.47
CA SER A 31 -8.74 5.72 -9.66
C SER A 31 -9.55 6.93 -9.19
N ALA A 32 -8.98 7.74 -8.29
CA ALA A 32 -9.65 8.86 -7.64
C ALA A 32 -9.27 10.23 -8.23
N LEU A 33 -8.36 10.30 -9.21
CA LEU A 33 -8.05 11.55 -9.91
C LEU A 33 -9.28 12.13 -10.62
N LYS A 34 -9.34 13.46 -10.74
CA LYS A 34 -10.41 14.17 -11.46
C LYS A 34 -10.17 14.11 -12.97
N TRP A 35 -10.41 12.94 -13.56
CA TRP A 35 -10.21 12.70 -14.99
C TRP A 35 -11.17 13.55 -15.84
N PRO A 36 -10.66 14.41 -16.75
CA PRO A 36 -11.51 15.35 -17.49
C PRO A 36 -12.44 14.66 -18.49
N SER A 37 -12.09 13.46 -18.96
CA SER A 37 -12.92 12.66 -19.87
C SER A 37 -14.13 12.03 -19.18
N ALA A 38 -14.01 11.68 -17.90
CA ALA A 38 -15.07 11.06 -17.10
C ALA A 38 -14.69 11.14 -15.61
N LEU A 39 -15.45 11.91 -14.84
CA LEU A 39 -15.22 12.00 -13.39
C LEU A 39 -15.58 10.67 -12.71
N PRO A 40 -14.71 10.12 -11.85
CA PRO A 40 -14.97 8.86 -11.18
C PRO A 40 -16.10 9.00 -10.16
N SER A 41 -17.02 8.03 -10.14
CA SER A 41 -18.08 7.95 -9.13
C SER A 41 -17.56 7.39 -7.79
N ILE A 42 -18.28 7.65 -6.70
CA ILE A 42 -17.94 7.11 -5.37
C ILE A 42 -17.87 5.58 -5.38
N LEU A 43 -18.78 4.91 -6.08
CA LEU A 43 -18.78 3.45 -6.19
C LEU A 43 -17.54 2.94 -6.95
N GLN A 44 -17.17 3.60 -8.04
CA GLN A 44 -15.99 3.25 -8.84
C GLN A 44 -14.69 3.36 -8.00
N ILE A 45 -14.53 4.46 -7.25
CA ILE A 45 -13.37 4.66 -6.37
C ILE A 45 -13.37 3.59 -5.27
N SER A 46 -14.51 3.37 -4.62
CA SER A 46 -14.65 2.40 -3.53
C SER A 46 -14.29 0.97 -3.99
N ILE A 47 -14.78 0.56 -5.17
CA ILE A 47 -14.45 -0.75 -5.75
C ILE A 47 -12.97 -0.83 -6.12
N ALA A 48 -12.38 0.23 -6.68
CA ALA A 48 -10.96 0.22 -7.04
C ALA A 48 -10.05 0.01 -5.81
N PHE A 49 -10.29 0.74 -4.72
CA PHE A 49 -9.54 0.56 -3.47
C PHE A 49 -9.79 -0.83 -2.84
N GLY A 50 -11.04 -1.27 -2.80
CA GLY A 50 -11.40 -2.58 -2.22
C GLY A 50 -10.80 -3.75 -2.99
N LEU A 51 -10.90 -3.74 -4.32
CA LEU A 51 -10.32 -4.77 -5.18
C LEU A 51 -8.80 -4.72 -5.19
N ALA A 52 -8.18 -3.53 -5.07
CA ALA A 52 -6.73 -3.43 -4.93
C ALA A 52 -6.25 -4.16 -3.67
N ILE A 53 -6.88 -3.90 -2.51
CA ILE A 53 -6.55 -4.63 -1.27
C ILE A 53 -6.83 -6.13 -1.41
N GLY A 54 -7.99 -6.54 -1.91
CA GLY A 54 -8.33 -7.95 -2.08
C GLY A 54 -7.34 -8.70 -2.98
N THR A 55 -6.97 -8.09 -4.11
CA THR A 55 -6.00 -8.65 -5.07
C THR A 55 -4.62 -8.78 -4.43
N LEU A 56 -4.15 -7.74 -3.74
CA LEU A 56 -2.83 -7.74 -3.11
C LEU A 56 -2.76 -8.68 -1.91
N ALA A 57 -3.84 -8.80 -1.13
CA ALA A 57 -3.96 -9.80 -0.08
C ALA A 57 -3.87 -11.22 -0.65
N GLN A 58 -4.55 -11.49 -1.76
CA GLN A 58 -4.48 -12.79 -2.43
C GLN A 58 -3.07 -13.08 -2.99
N ALA A 59 -2.42 -12.08 -3.59
CA ALA A 59 -1.13 -12.25 -4.28
C ALA A 59 0.08 -12.28 -3.32
N LEU A 60 0.10 -11.39 -2.32
CA LEU A 60 1.27 -11.14 -1.46
C LEU A 60 1.02 -11.46 0.03
N GLY A 61 -0.23 -11.72 0.42
CA GLY A 61 -0.59 -12.20 1.75
C GLY A 61 0.19 -13.45 2.18
N PRO A 62 0.33 -14.50 1.36
CA PRO A 62 1.12 -15.68 1.71
C PRO A 62 2.61 -15.41 1.98
N VAL A 63 3.15 -14.28 1.51
CA VAL A 63 4.57 -13.92 1.67
C VAL A 63 4.81 -13.13 2.96
N SER A 64 3.90 -12.23 3.33
CA SER A 64 4.12 -11.21 4.38
C SER A 64 3.04 -11.15 5.45
N GLY A 65 1.87 -11.73 5.22
CA GLY A 65 0.64 -11.45 5.95
C GLY A 65 -0.21 -10.37 5.28
N GLY A 66 0.34 -9.58 4.34
CA GLY A 66 -0.42 -8.65 3.52
C GLY A 66 -1.12 -7.57 4.34
N HIS A 67 -0.39 -6.91 5.24
CA HIS A 67 -0.95 -5.85 6.09
C HIS A 67 -1.26 -4.60 5.27
N ILE A 68 -0.31 -4.16 4.44
CA ILE A 68 -0.44 -3.03 3.49
C ILE A 68 -0.88 -1.72 4.19
N ASN A 69 -0.76 -1.66 5.52
CA ASN A 69 -1.36 -0.63 6.34
C ASN A 69 -0.67 -0.55 7.72
N PRO A 70 -0.12 0.63 8.09
CA PRO A 70 0.49 0.82 9.41
C PRO A 70 -0.46 0.56 10.57
N ALA A 71 -1.74 0.95 10.46
CA ALA A 71 -2.72 0.76 11.53
C ALA A 71 -2.98 -0.73 11.79
N ILE A 72 -3.10 -1.54 10.73
CA ILE A 72 -3.26 -3.00 10.85
C ILE A 72 -2.00 -3.62 11.46
N THR A 73 -0.82 -3.19 10.99
CA THR A 73 0.46 -3.68 11.51
C THR A 73 0.61 -3.39 13.01
N LEU A 74 0.27 -2.19 13.45
CA LEU A 74 0.32 -1.81 14.86
C LEU A 74 -0.75 -2.52 15.69
N ALA A 75 -1.95 -2.74 15.14
CA ALA A 75 -2.99 -3.52 15.79
C ALA A 75 -2.54 -4.97 16.04
N LEU A 76 -1.88 -5.59 15.06
CA LEU A 76 -1.32 -6.94 15.21
C LEU A 76 -0.14 -6.98 16.21
N LEU A 77 0.63 -5.90 16.33
CA LEU A 77 1.65 -5.79 17.37
C LEU A 77 1.00 -5.72 18.77
N VAL A 78 -0.01 -4.87 18.95
CA VAL A 78 -0.75 -4.74 20.23
C VAL A 78 -1.47 -6.05 20.59
N GLY A 79 -2.01 -6.74 19.58
CA GLY A 79 -2.61 -8.08 19.72
C GLY A 79 -1.60 -9.22 19.89
N ASN A 80 -0.30 -8.91 20.05
CA ASN A 80 0.78 -9.87 20.25
C ASN A 80 0.88 -10.95 19.13
N GLN A 81 0.52 -10.58 17.90
CA GLN A 81 0.57 -11.46 16.72
C GLN A 81 1.89 -11.36 15.95
N ILE A 82 2.64 -10.27 16.12
CA ILE A 82 3.92 -10.03 15.44
C ILE A 82 4.97 -9.46 16.40
N SER A 83 6.25 -9.58 16.03
CA SER A 83 7.35 -8.99 16.79
C SER A 83 7.45 -7.47 16.57
N LEU A 84 7.96 -6.74 17.57
CA LEU A 84 8.18 -5.28 17.48
C LEU A 84 9.07 -4.91 16.27
N LEU A 85 10.14 -5.67 16.02
CA LEU A 85 11.02 -5.41 14.87
C LEU A 85 10.26 -5.59 13.55
N ARG A 86 9.47 -6.66 13.39
CA ARG A 86 8.64 -6.83 12.20
C ARG A 86 7.70 -5.66 11.99
N ALA A 87 7.04 -5.19 13.06
CA ALA A 87 6.15 -4.04 13.00
C ALA A 87 6.88 -2.78 12.50
N ILE A 88 8.07 -2.48 13.06
CA ILE A 88 8.88 -1.32 12.65
C ILE A 88 9.25 -1.40 11.17
N PHE A 89 9.78 -2.54 10.71
CA PHE A 89 10.18 -2.71 9.31
C PHE A 89 8.99 -2.70 8.34
N TYR A 90 7.86 -3.27 8.73
CA TYR A 90 6.64 -3.26 7.91
C TYR A 90 6.11 -1.84 7.77
N VAL A 91 5.98 -1.08 8.87
CA VAL A 91 5.52 0.31 8.82
C VAL A 91 6.45 1.16 7.97
N ALA A 92 7.77 1.02 8.13
CA ALA A 92 8.73 1.73 7.30
C ALA A 92 8.58 1.37 5.81
N ALA A 93 8.46 0.08 5.47
CA ALA A 93 8.27 -0.39 4.11
C ALA A 93 6.95 0.11 3.50
N GLN A 94 5.85 0.10 4.25
CA GLN A 94 4.55 0.59 3.83
C GLN A 94 4.59 2.09 3.54
N LEU A 95 5.21 2.90 4.41
CA LEU A 95 5.34 4.34 4.21
C LEU A 95 6.20 4.66 2.98
N VAL A 96 7.34 3.99 2.82
CA VAL A 96 8.21 4.16 1.63
C VAL A 96 7.50 3.70 0.36
N GLY A 97 6.76 2.59 0.43
CA GLY A 97 5.94 2.08 -0.68
C GLY A 97 4.86 3.07 -1.10
N ALA A 98 4.13 3.62 -0.14
CA ALA A 98 3.10 4.63 -0.39
C ALA A 98 3.68 5.87 -1.09
N ILE A 99 4.82 6.38 -0.61
CA ILE A 99 5.52 7.52 -1.23
C ILE A 99 5.93 7.16 -2.67
N ALA A 100 6.50 5.98 -2.89
CA ALA A 100 6.92 5.53 -4.22
C ALA A 100 5.73 5.39 -5.19
N GLY A 101 4.60 4.83 -4.72
CA GLY A 101 3.39 4.67 -5.51
C GLY A 101 2.78 6.01 -5.91
N ALA A 102 2.71 6.95 -4.97
CA ALA A 102 2.26 8.32 -5.23
C ALA A 102 3.20 9.07 -6.18
N ALA A 103 4.52 8.95 -5.99
CA ALA A 103 5.51 9.59 -6.86
C ALA A 103 5.47 9.03 -8.30
N LEU A 104 5.30 7.71 -8.44
CA LEU A 104 5.15 7.08 -9.75
C LEU A 104 3.87 7.55 -10.44
N LEU A 105 2.75 7.62 -9.72
CA LEU A 105 1.50 8.17 -10.25
C LEU A 105 1.67 9.65 -10.64
N TYR A 106 2.31 10.46 -9.79
CA TYR A 106 2.57 11.86 -10.07
C TYR A 106 3.34 12.04 -11.39
N TRP A 107 4.35 11.20 -11.63
CA TRP A 107 5.15 11.24 -12.85
C TRP A 107 4.35 10.85 -14.10
N LEU A 108 3.51 9.81 -13.99
CA LEU A 108 2.75 9.25 -15.11
C LEU A 108 1.44 9.98 -15.42
N ALA A 109 0.81 10.59 -14.41
CA ALA A 109 -0.49 11.24 -14.57
C ALA A 109 -0.35 12.54 -15.40
N PRO A 110 -1.25 12.75 -16.39
CA PRO A 110 -1.25 13.97 -17.20
C PRO A 110 -1.62 15.18 -16.34
N LEU A 111 -1.07 16.35 -16.69
CA LEU A 111 -1.22 17.58 -15.89
C LEU A 111 -2.67 17.99 -15.65
N ASN A 112 -3.56 17.73 -16.63
CA ASN A 112 -4.98 18.06 -16.55
C ASN A 112 -5.80 17.14 -15.62
N ALA A 113 -5.26 15.99 -15.20
CA ALA A 113 -5.90 15.09 -14.23
C ALA A 113 -5.18 15.07 -12.87
N ARG A 114 -3.89 15.42 -12.85
CA ARG A 114 -2.99 15.28 -11.68
C ARG A 114 -3.53 15.99 -10.44
N GLY A 115 -3.95 17.25 -10.57
CA GLY A 115 -4.49 18.06 -9.46
C GLY A 115 -3.68 17.92 -8.16
N ASN A 116 -4.37 17.72 -7.03
CA ASN A 116 -3.77 17.44 -5.72
C ASN A 116 -3.49 15.93 -5.50
N LEU A 117 -3.33 15.14 -6.56
CA LEU A 117 -3.13 13.69 -6.51
C LEU A 117 -4.25 12.94 -5.74
N ALA A 118 -5.49 13.40 -5.93
CA ALA A 118 -6.68 12.92 -5.22
C ALA A 118 -6.66 13.08 -3.68
N VAL A 119 -5.73 13.88 -3.15
CA VAL A 119 -5.71 14.21 -1.71
C VAL A 119 -6.76 15.29 -1.44
N ASN A 120 -7.72 14.97 -0.55
CA ASN A 120 -8.81 15.87 -0.12
C ASN A 120 -9.72 16.35 -1.28
N ALA A 121 -9.97 15.48 -2.26
CA ALA A 121 -10.73 15.77 -3.49
C ALA A 121 -12.25 15.77 -3.32
#